data_AF-A0A974HFS7-F1
#
_entry.id   AF-A0A974HFS7-F1
#
_cell.length_a   1.000
_cell.length_b   1.000
_cell.length_c   1.000
_cell.angle_alpha   90.00
_cell.angle_beta   90.00
_cell.angle_gamma   90.00
#
_symmetry.space_group_name_H-M   'P 1'
#
loop_
_entity.id
_entity.type
_entity.pdbx_description
1 polymer ?
#
loop_
_entity_poly.entity_id
_entity_poly.type
_entity_poly.pdbx_seq_one_letter_code
_entity_poly.pdbx_strand_id
1 'polypeptide(L)'
;DLLNFIFTAESPKMQILECMYIKQAIDLLQGLLYNKDEKQPGQEHVARLFIFAVMWSLGALLELDDRMKMEKFLWDHSALLELPTVSGDQTIFEFVIDDHGQWQHWTKKVPEYVYPKDSVPEYASILVPNVDNVRTDFLMHTIMKQGKAVLLIGEQGTAKTVMIK
;
A
#
# COMPACT_ATOMS: atom_id res chain seq x y z
N ASP A 1 -10.53 -7.68 -17.59
CA ASP A 1 -11.27 -6.40 -17.54
C ASP A 1 -10.54 -5.30 -16.76
N LEU A 2 -10.19 -5.45 -15.47
CA LEU A 2 -9.47 -4.41 -14.72
C LEU A 2 -8.06 -4.07 -15.28
N LEU A 3 -7.24 -5.08 -15.61
CA LEU A 3 -5.92 -4.84 -16.24
C LEU A 3 -6.05 -4.12 -17.59
N ASN A 4 -7.00 -4.55 -18.42
CA ASN A 4 -7.29 -3.89 -19.70
C ASN A 4 -7.75 -2.45 -19.52
N PHE A 5 -8.57 -2.16 -18.50
CA PHE A 5 -8.96 -0.80 -18.15
C PHE A 5 -7.73 0.06 -17.84
N ILE A 6 -6.82 -0.42 -16.99
CA ILE A 6 -5.59 0.33 -16.65
C ILE A 6 -4.72 0.60 -17.88
N PHE A 7 -4.52 -0.39 -18.74
CA PHE A 7 -3.70 -0.21 -19.95
C PHE A 7 -4.33 0.68 -21.02
N THR A 8 -5.64 0.97 -20.93
CA THR A 8 -6.36 1.76 -21.94
C THR A 8 -6.78 3.14 -21.44
N ALA A 9 -7.07 3.29 -20.15
CA ALA A 9 -7.70 4.47 -19.56
C ALA A 9 -6.79 5.25 -18.61
N GLU A 10 -5.66 4.67 -18.18
CA GLU A 10 -4.78 5.25 -17.17
C GLU A 10 -3.37 5.51 -17.72
N SER A 11 -2.60 6.37 -17.06
CA SER A 11 -1.24 6.77 -17.50
C SER A 11 -0.17 6.39 -16.47
N PRO A 12 0.30 5.12 -16.45
CA PRO A 12 1.33 4.68 -15.52
C PRO A 12 2.63 5.49 -15.65
N LYS A 13 3.27 5.82 -14.52
CA LYS A 13 4.56 6.53 -14.48
C LYS A 13 5.72 5.79 -15.13
N MET A 14 5.60 4.47 -15.28
CA MET A 14 6.61 3.61 -15.87
C MET A 14 5.94 2.50 -16.66
N GLN A 15 6.50 2.15 -17.81
CA GLN A 15 6.06 0.96 -18.55
C GLN A 15 6.69 -0.29 -17.95
N ILE A 16 5.84 -1.23 -17.52
CA ILE A 16 6.23 -2.57 -17.08
C ILE A 16 5.36 -3.61 -17.78
N LEU A 17 5.85 -4.85 -17.84
CA LEU A 17 5.10 -5.97 -18.44
C LEU A 17 3.90 -6.34 -17.57
N GLU A 18 2.83 -6.84 -18.19
CA GLU A 18 1.62 -7.33 -17.50
C GLU A 18 1.96 -8.36 -16.40
N CYS A 19 2.87 -9.29 -16.71
CA CYS A 19 3.30 -10.31 -15.75
C CYS A 19 3.96 -9.70 -14.50
N MET A 20 4.52 -8.49 -14.58
CA MET A 20 5.11 -7.80 -13.43
C MET A 20 4.05 -7.27 -12.48
N TYR A 21 2.89 -6.79 -12.97
CA TYR A 21 1.76 -6.45 -12.10
C TYR A 21 1.21 -7.69 -11.38
N ILE A 22 1.04 -8.79 -12.12
CA ILE A 22 0.56 -10.05 -11.52
C ILE A 22 1.55 -10.54 -10.46
N LYS A 23 2.85 -10.53 -10.79
CA LYS A 23 3.92 -10.92 -9.86
C LYS A 23 3.93 -10.05 -8.61
N GLN A 24 3.82 -8.73 -8.74
CA GLN A 24 3.76 -7.80 -7.60
C GLN A 24 2.57 -8.10 -6.68
N ALA A 25 1.39 -8.35 -7.25
CA ALA A 25 0.20 -8.69 -6.46
C ALA A 25 0.38 -10.02 -5.69
N ILE A 26 0.94 -11.03 -6.35
CA ILE A 26 1.23 -12.33 -5.72
C ILE A 26 2.28 -12.19 -4.62
N ASP A 27 3.37 -11.48 -4.89
CA ASP A 27 4.46 -11.28 -3.92
C ASP A 27 3.95 -10.51 -2.70
N LEU A 28 3.10 -9.50 -2.91
CA LEU A 28 2.49 -8.73 -1.83
C LEU A 28 1.53 -9.61 -1.00
N LEU A 29 0.64 -10.36 -1.65
CA LEU A 29 -0.29 -11.26 -0.97
C LEU A 29 0.45 -12.36 -0.18
N GLN A 30 1.50 -12.96 -0.76
CA GLN A 30 2.35 -13.93 -0.07
C GLN A 30 2.99 -13.31 1.17
N GLY A 31 3.49 -12.07 1.07
CA GLY A 31 4.08 -11.35 2.19
C GLY A 31 3.06 -11.05 3.29
N LEU A 32 1.84 -10.68 2.92
CA LEU A 32 0.76 -10.40 3.87
C LEU A 32 0.28 -11.67 4.59
N LEU A 33 0.19 -12.80 3.88
CA LEU A 33 -0.18 -14.09 4.45
C LEU A 33 0.97 -14.74 5.26
N TYR A 34 2.20 -14.25 5.09
CA TYR A 34 3.35 -14.76 5.81
C TYR A 34 3.34 -14.28 7.27
N ASN A 35 2.67 -15.05 8.12
CA ASN A 35 2.82 -15.02 9.57
C ASN A 35 3.18 -16.43 10.06
N LYS A 36 4.38 -16.58 10.64
CA LYS A 36 4.90 -17.87 11.11
C LYS A 36 4.15 -18.44 12.31
N ASP A 37 3.41 -17.59 13.03
CA ASP A 37 2.92 -17.88 14.38
C ASP A 37 1.38 -17.73 14.54
N GLU A 38 0.63 -17.45 13.46
CA GLU A 38 -0.82 -17.24 13.53
C GLU A 38 -1.67 -18.39 12.96
N LYS A 39 -2.91 -18.50 13.49
CA LYS A 39 -3.96 -19.31 12.89
C LYS A 39 -4.23 -18.83 11.46
N GLN A 40 -4.52 -19.77 10.56
CA GLN A 40 -4.87 -19.43 9.18
C GLN A 40 -6.00 -18.38 9.15
N PRO A 41 -5.84 -17.29 8.38
CA PRO A 41 -6.85 -16.24 8.29
C PRO A 41 -8.15 -16.80 7.71
N GLY A 42 -9.28 -16.28 8.20
CA GLY A 42 -10.60 -16.63 7.67
C GLY A 42 -10.78 -16.17 6.21
N GLN A 43 -11.79 -16.75 5.53
CA GLN A 43 -12.06 -16.46 4.11
C GLN A 43 -12.23 -14.97 3.81
N GLU A 44 -12.94 -14.25 4.69
CA GLU A 44 -13.21 -12.82 4.57
C GLU A 44 -11.92 -11.98 4.71
N HIS A 45 -11.06 -12.33 5.66
CA HIS A 45 -9.75 -11.70 5.84
C HIS A 45 -8.88 -11.91 4.58
N VAL A 46 -8.80 -13.14 4.07
CA VAL A 46 -8.06 -13.44 2.84
C VAL A 46 -8.61 -12.66 1.64
N ALA A 47 -9.93 -12.53 1.51
CA ALA A 47 -10.54 -11.75 0.45
C ALA A 47 -10.12 -10.27 0.50
N ARG A 48 -10.10 -9.66 1.69
CA ARG A 48 -9.63 -8.27 1.86
C ARG A 48 -8.15 -8.11 1.57
N LEU A 49 -7.30 -9.04 2.03
CA LEU A 49 -5.86 -9.04 1.69
C LEU A 49 -5.62 -9.16 0.19
N PHE A 50 -6.44 -9.96 -0.50
CA PHE A 50 -6.38 -10.08 -1.96
C PHE A 50 -6.73 -8.75 -2.64
N ILE A 51 -7.81 -8.09 -2.24
CA ILE A 51 -8.18 -6.75 -2.76
C ILE A 51 -7.03 -5.77 -2.53
N PHE A 52 -6.52 -5.70 -1.29
CA PHE A 52 -5.39 -4.84 -0.94
C PHE A 52 -4.19 -5.11 -1.86
N ALA A 53 -3.81 -6.37 -2.06
CA ALA A 53 -2.66 -6.74 -2.88
C ALA A 53 -2.84 -6.37 -4.37
N VAL A 54 -4.04 -6.53 -4.91
CA VAL A 54 -4.36 -6.13 -6.29
C VAL A 54 -4.32 -4.62 -6.45
N MET A 55 -4.96 -3.86 -5.54
CA MET A 55 -4.97 -2.40 -5.58
C MET A 55 -3.55 -1.82 -5.47
N TRP A 56 -2.74 -2.34 -4.56
CA TRP A 56 -1.37 -1.88 -4.35
C TRP A 56 -0.38 -2.35 -5.40
N SER A 57 -0.69 -3.37 -6.19
CA SER A 57 0.11 -3.75 -7.36
C SER A 57 -0.22 -2.86 -8.57
N LEU A 58 -1.50 -2.79 -8.91
CA LEU A 58 -1.98 -2.11 -10.10
C LEU A 58 -1.92 -0.58 -9.97
N GLY A 59 -2.25 -0.06 -8.79
CA GLY A 59 -2.20 1.36 -8.47
C GLY A 59 -0.81 1.88 -8.09
N ALA A 60 0.19 1.01 -7.98
CA ALA A 60 1.54 1.42 -7.55
C ALA A 60 2.16 2.48 -8.47
N LEU A 61 1.90 2.35 -9.77
CA LEU A 61 2.41 3.23 -10.83
C LEU A 61 1.43 4.33 -11.25
N LEU A 62 0.25 4.36 -10.64
CA LEU A 62 -0.79 5.35 -10.91
C LEU A 62 -0.68 6.54 -9.95
N GLU A 63 -0.99 7.72 -10.47
CA GLU A 63 -1.15 8.95 -9.70
C GLU A 63 -2.54 9.02 -9.06
N LEU A 64 -2.77 10.03 -8.21
CA LEU A 64 -3.99 10.19 -7.42
C LEU A 64 -5.28 10.11 -8.27
N ASP A 65 -5.33 10.84 -9.39
CA ASP A 65 -6.51 10.86 -10.26
C ASP A 65 -6.83 9.49 -10.88
N ASP A 66 -5.79 8.78 -11.31
CA ASP A 66 -5.91 7.46 -11.94
C ASP A 66 -6.24 6.37 -10.90
N ARG A 67 -5.76 6.53 -9.66
CA ARG A 67 -6.17 5.68 -8.52
C ARG A 67 -7.64 5.82 -8.19
N MET A 68 -8.18 7.05 -8.22
CA MET A 68 -9.63 7.28 -8.00
C MET A 68 -10.47 6.62 -9.09
N LYS A 69 -10.06 6.71 -10.36
CA LYS A 69 -10.75 6.03 -11.48
C LYS A 69 -10.69 4.51 -11.34
N MET A 70 -9.52 3.97 -10.98
CA MET A 70 -9.35 2.54 -10.75
C MET A 70 -10.28 2.03 -9.63
N GLU A 71 -10.33 2.75 -8.50
CA GLU A 71 -11.23 2.40 -7.39
C GLU A 71 -12.70 2.47 -7.82
N LYS A 72 -13.10 3.52 -8.53
CA LYS A 72 -14.46 3.64 -9.07
C LYS A 72 -14.81 2.47 -9.98
N PHE A 73 -13.91 2.09 -10.89
CA PHE A 73 -14.11 0.93 -11.75
C PHE A 73 -14.31 -0.35 -10.93
N LEU A 74 -13.54 -0.53 -9.85
CA LEU A 74 -13.68 -1.67 -8.95
C LEU A 74 -15.06 -1.68 -8.27
N TRP A 75 -15.51 -0.55 -7.74
CA TRP A 75 -16.85 -0.39 -7.14
C TRP A 75 -17.97 -0.75 -8.11
N ASP A 76 -17.89 -0.25 -9.35
CA ASP A 76 -18.93 -0.44 -10.36
C ASP A 76 -19.04 -1.90 -10.85
N HIS A 77 -17.93 -2.66 -10.81
CA HIS A 77 -17.86 -4.02 -11.37
C HIS A 77 -17.79 -5.13 -10.33
N SER A 78 -17.71 -4.81 -9.05
CA SER A 78 -17.43 -5.79 -8.00
C SER A 78 -18.41 -5.71 -6.83
N ALA A 79 -19.67 -6.05 -7.10
CA ALA A 79 -20.77 -6.01 -6.13
C ALA A 79 -20.62 -6.92 -4.89
N LEU A 80 -19.57 -7.76 -4.84
CA LEU A 80 -19.30 -8.73 -3.77
C LEU A 80 -18.05 -8.41 -2.95
N LEU A 81 -17.33 -7.33 -3.26
CA LEU A 81 -16.10 -6.98 -2.54
C LEU A 81 -16.45 -6.13 -1.31
N GLU A 82 -15.95 -6.55 -0.16
CA GLU A 82 -16.01 -5.77 1.07
C GLU A 82 -14.93 -4.70 1.05
N LEU A 83 -15.21 -3.59 0.36
CA LEU A 83 -14.35 -2.42 0.26
C LEU A 83 -14.48 -1.54 1.52
N PRO A 84 -13.44 -0.79 1.91
CA PRO A 84 -13.53 0.11 3.04
C PRO A 84 -14.56 1.20 2.80
N THR A 85 -15.19 1.67 3.87
CA THR A 85 -16.00 2.90 3.78
C THR A 85 -15.06 4.09 3.64
N VAL A 86 -14.99 4.64 2.44
CA VAL A 86 -14.26 5.89 2.15
C VAL A 86 -15.15 7.10 2.44
N SER A 87 -14.55 8.20 2.89
CA SER A 87 -15.24 9.48 3.16
C SER A 87 -14.52 10.63 2.48
N GLY A 88 -15.28 11.54 1.86
CA GLY A 88 -14.70 12.67 1.12
C GLY A 88 -13.85 12.21 -0.07
N ASP A 89 -12.65 12.76 -0.19
CA ASP A 89 -11.71 12.50 -1.30
C ASP A 89 -10.73 11.35 -0.99
N GLN A 90 -11.00 10.55 0.04
CA GLN A 90 -10.16 9.40 0.39
C GLN A 90 -10.41 8.23 -0.56
N THR A 91 -9.36 7.45 -0.78
CA THR A 91 -9.38 6.24 -1.58
C THR A 91 -9.03 5.01 -0.73
N ILE A 92 -9.17 3.82 -1.30
CA ILE A 92 -8.71 2.58 -0.66
C ILE A 92 -7.21 2.61 -0.29
N PHE A 93 -6.40 3.46 -0.95
CA PHE A 93 -4.97 3.61 -0.67
C PHE A 93 -4.68 4.28 0.68
N GLU A 94 -5.69 4.84 1.35
CA GLU A 94 -5.62 5.38 2.71
C GLU A 94 -5.87 4.31 3.80
N PHE A 95 -6.13 3.06 3.40
CA PHE A 95 -6.45 1.96 4.30
C PHE A 95 -5.47 0.78 4.18
N VAL A 96 -5.36 0.02 5.26
CA VAL A 96 -4.62 -1.25 5.39
C VAL A 96 -5.50 -2.26 6.13
N ILE A 97 -5.18 -3.55 5.99
CA ILE A 97 -5.83 -4.60 6.79
C ILE A 97 -5.11 -4.73 8.13
N ASP A 98 -5.86 -4.66 9.23
CA ASP A 98 -5.35 -4.88 10.58
C ASP A 98 -5.28 -6.37 10.95
N ASP A 99 -4.75 -6.67 12.14
CA ASP A 99 -4.54 -8.04 12.62
C ASP A 99 -5.89 -8.77 12.89
N HIS A 100 -6.99 -8.04 12.95
CA HIS A 100 -8.35 -8.59 13.04
C HIS A 100 -8.99 -8.83 11.65
N GLY A 101 -8.25 -8.57 10.58
CA GLY A 101 -8.71 -8.73 9.21
C GLY A 101 -9.69 -7.66 8.77
N GLN A 102 -9.68 -6.47 9.40
CA GLN A 102 -10.57 -5.36 9.09
C GLN A 102 -9.82 -4.21 8.43
N TRP A 103 -10.54 -3.40 7.64
CA TRP A 103 -9.98 -2.18 7.07
C TRP A 103 -9.71 -1.14 8.15
N GLN A 104 -8.49 -0.60 8.15
CA GLN A 104 -8.02 0.38 9.10
C GLN A 104 -7.29 1.52 8.38
N HIS A 105 -7.63 2.76 8.71
CA HIS A 105 -6.96 3.92 8.14
C HIS A 105 -5.49 4.01 8.59
N TRP A 106 -4.56 4.35 7.67
CA TRP A 106 -3.13 4.40 7.97
C TRP A 106 -2.75 5.32 9.12
N THR A 107 -3.49 6.42 9.35
CA THR A 107 -3.29 7.32 10.50
C THR A 107 -3.27 6.58 11.83
N LYS A 108 -4.01 5.48 11.98
CA LYS A 108 -3.98 4.67 13.22
C LYS A 108 -2.69 3.86 13.40
N LYS A 109 -1.92 3.65 12.33
CA LYS A 109 -0.60 3.01 12.34
C LYS A 109 0.55 4.03 12.41
N VAL A 110 0.28 5.34 12.32
CA VAL A 110 1.32 6.36 12.48
C VAL A 110 1.68 6.47 13.96
N PRO A 111 2.93 6.17 14.35
CA PRO A 111 3.36 6.34 15.74
C PRO A 111 3.34 7.81 16.11
N GLU A 112 2.91 8.11 17.33
CA GLU A 112 2.93 9.49 17.84
C GLU A 112 4.39 9.99 17.91
N TYR A 113 4.67 11.10 17.25
CA TYR A 113 5.98 11.73 17.34
C TYR A 113 6.12 12.41 18.70
N VAL A 114 6.96 11.84 19.58
CA VAL A 114 7.30 12.44 20.87
C VAL A 114 8.60 13.22 20.72
N TYR A 115 8.52 14.55 20.80
CA TYR A 115 9.71 15.40 20.82
C TYR A 115 10.50 15.16 22.12
N PRO A 116 11.81 14.84 22.04
CA PRO A 116 12.63 14.63 23.24
C PRO A 116 12.70 15.90 24.09
N LYS A 117 12.39 15.79 25.39
CA LYS A 117 12.40 16.96 26.30
C LYS A 117 13.81 17.35 26.74
N ASP A 118 14.75 16.41 26.71
CA ASP A 118 16.08 16.55 27.33
C ASP A 118 17.18 16.95 26.34
N SER A 119 16.87 17.07 25.05
CA SER A 119 17.80 17.53 24.03
C SER A 119 17.06 18.11 22.83
N VAL A 120 17.68 19.06 22.13
CA VAL A 120 17.20 19.54 20.84
C VAL A 120 17.79 18.60 19.78
N PRO A 121 16.99 17.75 19.11
CA PRO A 121 17.49 16.91 18.04
C PRO A 121 18.04 17.80 16.91
N GLU A 122 19.10 17.36 16.23
CA GLU A 122 19.52 18.04 15.01
C GLU A 122 18.33 18.10 14.05
N TYR A 123 18.04 19.26 13.48
CA TYR A 123 16.87 19.46 12.60
C TYR A 123 16.80 18.44 11.46
N ALA A 124 17.95 18.00 10.94
CA ALA A 124 18.07 16.97 9.91
C ALA A 124 17.70 15.55 10.38
N SER A 125 17.60 15.32 11.69
CA SER A 125 17.26 14.03 12.32
C SER A 125 15.79 13.94 12.75
N ILE A 126 15.04 15.04 12.69
CA ILE A 126 13.60 15.09 13.00
C ILE A 126 12.82 14.53 11.79
N LEU A 127 12.78 13.21 11.68
CA LEU A 127 11.84 12.53 10.80
C LEU A 127 10.52 12.37 11.54
N VAL A 128 9.58 13.27 11.29
CA VAL A 128 8.21 13.09 11.78
C VAL A 128 7.60 11.94 10.97
N PRO A 129 7.25 10.81 11.60
CA PRO A 129 6.54 9.73 10.92
C PRO A 129 5.22 10.30 10.38
N ASN A 130 5.04 10.20 9.07
CA ASN A 130 3.81 10.56 8.39
C ASN A 130 3.19 9.30 7.76
N VAL A 131 1.95 9.42 7.29
CA VAL A 131 1.20 8.32 6.67
C VAL A 131 1.97 7.72 5.48
N ASP A 132 2.59 8.55 4.65
CA ASP A 132 3.31 8.11 3.45
C ASP A 132 4.53 7.24 3.78
N ASN A 133 5.31 7.65 4.79
CA ASN A 133 6.46 6.91 5.25
C ASN A 133 6.02 5.56 5.82
N VAL A 134 5.03 5.54 6.72
CA VAL A 134 4.54 4.29 7.34
C VAL A 134 3.99 3.32 6.29
N ARG A 135 3.26 3.84 5.31
CA ARG A 135 2.68 3.07 4.21
C ARG A 135 3.75 2.49 3.28
N THR A 136 4.71 3.31 2.88
CA THR A 136 5.83 2.87 2.04
C THR A 136 6.69 1.84 2.75
N ASP A 137 6.98 2.09 4.03
CA ASP A 137 7.76 1.19 4.88
C ASP A 137 7.08 -0.17 5.05
N PHE A 138 5.77 -0.17 5.32
CA PHE A 138 4.99 -1.40 5.43
C PHE A 138 5.04 -2.25 4.15
N LEU A 139 4.79 -1.64 2.98
CA LEU A 139 4.80 -2.35 1.70
C LEU A 139 6.20 -2.89 1.39
N MET A 140 7.23 -2.08 1.63
CA MET A 140 8.61 -2.46 1.41
C MET A 140 9.01 -3.65 2.31
N HIS A 141 8.78 -3.55 3.62
CA HIS A 141 9.09 -4.62 4.58
C HIS A 141 8.33 -5.92 4.28
N THR A 142 7.08 -5.81 3.80
CA THR A 142 6.24 -6.96 3.43
C THR A 142 6.88 -7.79 2.31
N ILE A 143 7.57 -7.15 1.36
CA ILE A 143 8.29 -7.82 0.27
C ILE A 143 9.70 -8.23 0.72
N MET A 144 10.44 -7.36 1.40
CA MET A 144 11.82 -7.61 1.82
C MET A 144 11.95 -8.81 2.76
N LYS A 145 11.00 -9.04 3.67
CA LYS A 145 11.02 -10.20 4.57
C LYS A 145 10.96 -11.55 3.84
N GLN A 146 10.56 -11.54 2.56
CA GLN A 146 10.55 -12.71 1.68
C GLN A 146 11.88 -12.91 0.92
N GLY A 147 12.89 -12.06 1.16
CA GLY A 147 14.15 -12.06 0.42
C GLY A 147 14.04 -11.52 -1.01
N LYS A 148 12.99 -10.73 -1.30
CA LYS A 148 12.72 -10.15 -2.62
C LYS A 148 13.11 -8.66 -2.63
N ALA A 149 13.60 -8.18 -3.78
CA ALA A 149 13.99 -6.79 -3.97
C ALA A 149 12.76 -5.89 -4.25
N VAL A 150 12.86 -4.61 -3.86
CA VAL A 150 11.83 -3.57 -4.08
C VAL A 150 12.45 -2.41 -4.85
N LEU A 151 11.67 -1.82 -5.76
CA LEU A 151 12.03 -0.59 -6.48
C LEU A 151 11.14 0.56 -6.00
N LEU A 152 11.74 1.62 -5.46
CA LEU A 152 11.03 2.85 -5.10
C LEU A 152 11.34 3.94 -6.13
N ILE A 153 10.31 4.52 -6.72
CA ILE A 153 10.41 5.63 -7.68
C ILE A 153 9.81 6.91 -7.09
N GLY A 154 10.21 8.06 -7.60
CA GLY A 154 9.68 9.37 -7.19
C GLY A 154 10.69 10.48 -7.42
N GLU A 155 10.30 11.73 -7.20
CA GLU A 155 11.14 12.91 -7.43
C GLU A 155 12.39 12.98 -6.52
N GLN A 156 13.40 13.74 -6.91
CA GLN A 156 14.57 13.95 -6.05
C GLN A 156 14.15 14.65 -4.75
N GLY A 157 14.71 14.23 -3.61
CA GLY A 157 14.42 14.84 -2.30
C GLY A 157 13.24 14.22 -1.54
N THR A 158 12.55 13.20 -2.07
CA THR A 158 11.39 12.56 -1.40
C THR A 158 11.77 11.49 -0.36
N ALA A 159 12.87 11.69 0.39
CA ALA A 159 13.35 10.83 1.48
C ALA A 159 13.57 9.33 1.16
N LYS A 160 13.49 8.87 -0.11
CA LYS A 160 13.65 7.46 -0.51
C LYS A 160 14.89 6.78 0.09
N THR A 161 16.04 7.45 0.08
CA THR A 161 17.31 6.90 0.61
C THR A 161 17.31 6.75 2.13
N VAL A 162 16.50 7.53 2.85
CA VAL A 162 16.37 7.44 4.31
C VAL A 162 15.49 6.26 4.71
N MET A 163 14.48 5.95 3.89
CA MET A 163 13.58 4.82 4.10
C MET A 163 14.27 3.46 3.93
N ILE A 164 15.26 3.37 3.04
CA ILE A 164 16.02 2.13 2.76
C ILE A 164 17.25 2.07 3.68
N LYS A 165 17.07 1.80 4.97
CA LYS A 165 18.15 1.57 5.93
C LYS A 165 18.08 0.18 6.55
#